data_AF-A0A7K3ZVT1-F1
#
_entry.id   AF-A0A7K3ZVT1-F1
#
_cell.length_a   1.000
_cell.length_b   1.000
_cell.length_c   1.000
_cell.angle_alpha   90.00
_cell.angle_beta   90.00
_cell.angle_gamma   90.00
#
_symmetry.space_group_name_H-M   'P 1'
#
loop_
_entity.id
_entity.type
_entity.pdbx_description
1 polymer ?
#
loop_
_entity_poly.entity_id
_entity_poly.type
_entity_poly.pdbx_seq_one_letter_code
_entity_poly.pdbx_strand_id
1 'polypeptide(L)'
;MKAQKWKRAEFVANSINEFDSQEEIQNAKLMLDWNSRVIVLHCIGFPDGLEFEFDDDLLCKALKPHTEISGFSDNEVAVRDTFDRFFDYLEKFDHFIESGLVNAIEFKPYLRYWLNLIGNENSGRKRPIVIKAIWKYIDYYGYTGVQKLFCRYGYDIHPN
;
A
#
# COMPACT_ATOMS: atom_id res chain seq x y z
N MET A 1 -16.28 -26.87 12.72
CA MET A 1 -15.99 -25.55 13.36
C MET A 1 -14.49 -25.30 13.61
N LYS A 2 -13.76 -26.15 14.35
CA LYS A 2 -12.30 -25.94 14.58
C LYS A 2 -11.43 -26.08 13.32
N ALA A 3 -11.66 -27.11 12.51
CA ALA A 3 -10.88 -27.36 11.28
C ALA A 3 -11.00 -26.24 10.24
N GLN A 4 -12.21 -25.68 10.04
CA GLN A 4 -12.42 -24.57 9.11
C GLN A 4 -11.76 -23.28 9.60
N LYS A 5 -11.80 -23.00 10.91
CA LYS A 5 -11.10 -21.85 11.50
C LYS A 5 -9.58 -21.97 11.34
N TRP A 6 -9.03 -23.17 11.56
CA TRP A 6 -7.61 -23.42 11.35
C TRP A 6 -7.20 -23.23 9.89
N LYS A 7 -7.99 -23.74 8.93
CA LYS A 7 -7.72 -23.59 7.50
C LYS A 7 -7.75 -22.12 7.04
N ARG A 8 -8.66 -21.29 7.57
CA ARG A 8 -8.65 -19.84 7.30
C ARG A 8 -7.43 -19.15 7.90
N ALA A 9 -7.07 -19.49 9.14
CA ALA A 9 -5.88 -18.92 9.77
C ALA A 9 -4.59 -19.28 9.00
N GLU A 10 -4.48 -20.53 8.53
CA GLU A 10 -3.39 -20.97 7.66
C GLU A 10 -3.38 -20.21 6.32
N PHE A 11 -4.53 -20.04 5.68
CA PHE A 11 -4.66 -19.25 4.45
C PHE A 11 -4.23 -17.78 4.65
N VAL A 12 -4.67 -17.15 5.74
CA VAL A 12 -4.27 -15.78 6.09
C VAL A 12 -2.77 -15.69 6.33
N ALA A 13 -2.21 -16.60 7.12
CA ALA A 13 -0.77 -16.61 7.40
C ALA A 13 0.04 -16.76 6.10
N ASN A 14 -0.37 -17.66 5.20
CA ASN A 14 0.29 -17.85 3.92
C ASN A 14 0.16 -16.62 3.01
N SER A 15 -1.02 -15.98 2.98
CA SER A 15 -1.26 -14.76 2.19
C SER A 15 -0.43 -13.57 2.70
N ILE A 16 -0.28 -13.45 4.02
CA ILE A 16 0.57 -12.42 4.64
C ILE A 16 2.04 -12.73 4.40
N ASN A 17 2.47 -13.99 4.50
CA ASN A 17 3.85 -14.35 4.18
C ASN A 17 4.19 -14.07 2.71
N GLU A 18 3.28 -14.35 1.77
CA GLU A 18 3.44 -14.02 0.36
C GLU A 18 3.56 -12.51 0.14
N PHE A 19 2.74 -11.71 0.84
CA PHE A 19 2.80 -10.25 0.80
C PHE A 19 4.11 -9.72 1.37
N ASP A 20 4.52 -10.20 2.54
CA ASP A 20 5.73 -9.74 3.22
C ASP A 20 7.02 -10.24 2.55
N SER A 21 6.96 -11.29 1.73
CA SER A 21 8.12 -11.79 0.98
C SER A 21 8.44 -10.99 -0.27
N GLN A 22 7.52 -10.15 -0.76
CA GLN A 22 7.77 -9.30 -1.93
C GLN A 22 8.63 -8.10 -1.53
N GLU A 23 9.65 -7.81 -2.32
CA GLU A 23 10.57 -6.71 -2.03
C GLU A 23 9.87 -5.34 -2.13
N GLU A 24 9.00 -5.17 -3.12
CA GLU A 24 8.20 -3.97 -3.34
C GLU A 24 7.32 -3.68 -2.13
N ILE A 25 6.79 -4.70 -1.47
CA ILE A 25 5.97 -4.54 -0.28
C ILE A 25 6.81 -4.07 0.92
N GLN A 26 8.00 -4.62 1.07
CA GLN A 26 8.93 -4.17 2.11
C GLN A 26 9.36 -2.71 1.86
N ASN A 27 9.63 -2.36 0.60
CA ASN A 27 10.00 -1.01 0.19
C ASN A 27 8.86 -0.01 0.38
N ALA A 28 7.62 -0.35 0.02
CA ALA A 28 6.44 0.46 0.30
C ALA A 28 6.28 0.72 1.80
N LYS A 29 6.43 -0.32 2.63
CA LYS A 29 6.39 -0.20 4.10
C LYS A 29 7.51 0.71 4.63
N LEU A 30 8.72 0.61 4.09
CA LEU A 30 9.83 1.52 4.44
C LEU A 30 9.49 2.97 4.07
N MET A 31 9.00 3.21 2.86
CA MET A 31 8.60 4.55 2.39
C MET A 31 7.44 5.13 3.20
N LEU A 32 6.53 4.30 3.70
CA LEU A 32 5.44 4.70 4.60
C LEU A 32 5.92 4.99 6.04
N ASP A 33 6.95 4.29 6.53
CA ASP A 33 7.43 4.42 7.91
C ASP A 33 8.51 5.50 8.08
N TRP A 34 9.23 5.86 7.02
CA TRP A 34 10.32 6.84 7.02
C TRP A 34 9.98 8.07 6.19
N ASN A 35 10.27 9.27 6.69
CA ASN A 35 10.00 10.53 5.98
C ASN A 35 11.13 10.95 5.02
N SER A 36 12.33 10.41 5.25
CA SER A 36 13.46 10.50 4.34
C SER A 36 14.44 9.36 4.65
N ARG A 37 15.02 8.75 3.60
CA ARG A 37 16.00 7.66 3.69
C ARG A 37 16.58 7.34 2.30
N VAL A 38 17.82 6.87 2.24
CA VAL A 38 18.36 6.21 1.02
C VAL A 38 17.74 4.82 0.87
N ILE A 39 17.15 4.55 -0.28
CA ILE A 39 16.48 3.27 -0.60
C ILE A 39 16.98 2.75 -1.94
N VAL A 40 16.87 1.43 -2.14
CA VAL A 40 17.13 0.76 -3.41
C VAL A 40 15.82 0.12 -3.85
N LEU A 41 15.32 0.49 -5.02
CA LEU A 41 14.10 -0.09 -5.61
C LEU A 41 14.45 -0.87 -6.88
N HIS A 42 14.00 -2.11 -6.97
CA HIS A 42 14.08 -2.88 -8.22
C HIS A 42 12.82 -2.61 -9.06
N CYS A 43 13.02 -2.15 -10.30
CA CYS A 43 11.93 -1.89 -11.23
C CYS A 43 12.36 -2.24 -12.66
N ILE A 44 11.39 -2.25 -13.58
CA ILE A 44 11.65 -2.57 -14.99
C ILE A 44 12.63 -1.54 -15.56
N GLY A 45 13.74 -2.03 -16.13
CA GLY A 45 14.82 -1.20 -16.63
C GLY A 45 15.99 -1.02 -15.67
N PHE A 46 15.83 -1.34 -14.38
CA PHE A 46 16.85 -1.26 -13.34
C PHE A 46 16.96 -2.58 -12.55
N PRO A 47 17.42 -3.67 -13.20
CA PRO A 47 17.43 -5.01 -12.60
C PRO A 47 18.42 -5.15 -11.43
N ASP A 48 19.44 -4.30 -11.35
CA ASP A 48 20.40 -4.25 -10.25
C ASP A 48 19.95 -3.31 -9.11
N GLY A 49 18.78 -2.70 -9.25
CA GLY A 49 18.22 -1.72 -8.32
C GLY A 49 18.58 -0.28 -8.68
N LEU A 50 17.65 0.63 -8.39
CA LEU A 50 17.80 2.07 -8.47
C LEU A 50 17.97 2.63 -7.06
N GLU A 51 19.18 3.05 -6.72
CA GLU A 51 19.50 3.68 -5.42
C GLU A 51 19.30 5.20 -5.48
N PHE A 52 18.53 5.74 -4.56
CA PHE A 52 18.30 7.19 -4.47
C PHE A 52 17.88 7.63 -3.05
N GLU A 53 18.00 8.93 -2.79
CA GLU A 53 17.43 9.56 -1.60
C GLU A 53 15.91 9.72 -1.79
N PHE A 54 15.15 8.98 -1.00
CA PHE A 54 13.70 9.08 -0.92
C PHE A 54 13.30 10.10 0.15
N ASP A 55 12.24 10.87 -0.12
CA ASP A 55 11.55 11.69 0.85
C ASP A 55 10.03 11.81 0.55
N ASP A 56 9.30 12.46 1.45
CA ASP A 56 7.87 12.72 1.32
C ASP A 56 7.50 13.56 0.09
N ASP A 57 8.39 14.43 -0.40
CA ASP A 57 8.10 15.29 -1.56
C ASP A 57 8.21 14.47 -2.85
N LEU A 58 9.19 13.57 -2.94
CA LEU A 58 9.29 12.58 -4.00
C LEU A 58 8.07 11.66 -4.02
N LEU A 59 7.63 11.17 -2.86
CA LEU A 59 6.41 10.35 -2.77
C LEU A 59 5.19 11.11 -3.29
N CYS A 60 5.02 12.38 -2.90
CA CYS A 60 3.92 13.22 -3.39
C CYS A 60 3.97 13.40 -4.91
N LYS A 61 5.15 13.57 -5.50
CA LYS A 61 5.30 13.73 -6.95
C LYS A 61 5.03 12.42 -7.68
N ALA A 62 5.59 11.32 -7.18
CA ALA A 62 5.41 9.98 -7.72
C ALA A 62 3.92 9.61 -7.77
N LEU A 63 3.16 9.88 -6.70
CA LEU A 63 1.74 9.53 -6.60
C LEU A 63 0.77 10.60 -7.17
N LYS A 64 1.22 11.46 -8.08
CA LYS A 64 0.30 12.31 -8.85
C LYS A 64 -0.39 11.51 -9.96
N PRO A 65 -1.66 11.81 -10.29
CA PRO A 65 -2.25 11.32 -11.54
C PRO A 65 -1.39 11.70 -12.75
N HIS A 66 -1.23 10.77 -13.69
CA HIS A 66 -0.42 10.99 -14.90
C HIS A 66 -0.90 12.16 -15.78
N THR A 67 -2.13 12.62 -15.60
CA THR A 67 -2.71 13.78 -16.30
C THR A 67 -2.28 15.14 -15.71
N GLU A 68 -1.68 15.15 -14.52
CA GLU A 68 -1.28 16.38 -13.81
C GLU A 68 0.21 16.73 -13.98
N ILE A 69 0.96 15.89 -14.70
CA ILE A 69 2.40 16.05 -14.90
C ILE A 69 2.78 15.61 -16.31
N SER A 70 3.85 16.19 -16.86
CA SER A 70 4.32 15.89 -18.22
C SER A 70 5.12 14.58 -18.34
N GLY A 71 5.47 13.98 -17.21
CA GLY A 71 6.27 12.76 -17.14
C GLY A 71 6.81 12.52 -15.74
N PHE A 72 7.33 11.32 -15.52
CA PHE A 72 7.96 10.91 -14.27
C PHE A 72 9.45 10.66 -14.50
N SER A 73 10.27 11.03 -13.54
CA SER A 73 11.66 10.58 -13.43
C SER A 73 11.74 9.09 -13.10
N ASP A 74 12.89 8.47 -13.33
CA ASP A 74 13.11 7.04 -13.04
C ASP A 74 12.81 6.71 -11.55
N ASN A 75 13.19 7.59 -10.62
CA ASN A 75 12.89 7.44 -9.20
C ASN A 75 11.39 7.47 -8.94
N GLU A 76 10.66 8.39 -9.58
CA GLU A 76 9.21 8.50 -9.42
C GLU A 76 8.50 7.28 -10.03
N VAL A 77 8.97 6.76 -11.17
CA VAL A 77 8.46 5.52 -11.76
C VAL A 77 8.67 4.33 -10.81
N ALA A 78 9.88 4.18 -10.25
CA ALA A 78 10.18 3.09 -9.32
C ALA A 78 9.30 3.14 -8.06
N VAL A 79 9.05 4.34 -7.51
CA VAL A 79 8.13 4.53 -6.39
C VAL A 79 6.70 4.16 -6.77
N ARG A 80 6.23 4.56 -7.97
CA ARG A 80 4.89 4.23 -8.45
C ARG A 80 4.68 2.74 -8.61
N ASP A 81 5.57 2.04 -9.31
CA ASP A 81 5.50 0.59 -9.50
C ASP A 81 5.44 -0.14 -8.15
N THR A 82 6.21 0.34 -7.17
CA THR A 82 6.23 -0.19 -5.82
C THR A 82 4.87 -0.04 -5.12
N PHE A 83 4.24 1.13 -5.23
CA PHE A 83 2.93 1.39 -4.63
C PHE A 83 1.78 0.72 -5.38
N ASP A 84 1.84 0.62 -6.71
CA ASP A 84 0.87 -0.15 -7.51
C ASP A 84 0.85 -1.61 -7.02
N ARG A 85 2.03 -2.22 -6.87
CA ARG A 85 2.14 -3.58 -6.32
C ARG A 85 1.58 -3.70 -4.91
N PHE A 86 1.81 -2.70 -4.07
CA PHE A 86 1.26 -2.65 -2.72
C PHE A 86 -0.27 -2.60 -2.72
N PHE A 87 -0.87 -1.74 -3.55
CA PHE A 87 -2.32 -1.61 -3.66
C PHE A 87 -2.98 -2.85 -4.28
N ASP A 88 -2.33 -3.51 -5.24
CA ASP A 88 -2.81 -4.79 -5.80
C ASP A 88 -2.99 -5.88 -4.73
N TYR A 89 -2.09 -5.95 -3.75
CA TYR A 89 -2.25 -6.88 -2.63
C TYR A 89 -3.37 -6.48 -1.68
N LEU A 90 -3.57 -5.18 -1.45
CA LEU A 90 -4.69 -4.70 -0.64
C LEU A 90 -6.04 -4.99 -1.32
N GLU A 91 -6.14 -4.82 -2.64
CA GLU A 91 -7.28 -5.28 -3.46
C GLU A 91 -7.53 -6.78 -3.27
N LYS A 92 -6.47 -7.59 -3.39
CA LYS A 92 -6.53 -9.04 -3.20
C LYS A 92 -7.04 -9.41 -1.81
N PHE A 93 -6.62 -8.70 -0.76
CA PHE A 93 -7.12 -8.92 0.60
C PHE A 93 -8.60 -8.54 0.76
N ASP A 94 -9.05 -7.43 0.17
CA ASP A 94 -10.48 -7.10 0.16
C ASP A 94 -11.29 -8.17 -0.55
N HIS A 95 -10.83 -8.65 -1.71
CA HIS A 95 -11.49 -9.71 -2.46
C HIS A 95 -11.65 -11.01 -1.65
N PHE A 96 -10.64 -11.39 -0.87
CA PHE A 96 -10.74 -12.53 0.05
C PHE A 96 -11.77 -12.32 1.15
N ILE A 97 -11.96 -11.09 1.61
CA ILE A 97 -12.99 -10.75 2.59
C ILE A 97 -14.37 -10.73 1.92
N GLU A 98 -14.52 -10.09 0.76
CA GLU A 98 -15.78 -10.01 0.00
C GLU A 98 -16.32 -11.37 -0.39
N SER A 99 -15.45 -12.28 -0.82
CA SER A 99 -15.84 -13.66 -1.15
C SER A 99 -16.22 -14.52 0.06
N GLY A 100 -16.01 -14.02 1.29
CA GLY A 100 -16.24 -14.78 2.52
C GLY A 100 -15.21 -15.88 2.79
N LEU A 101 -14.10 -15.89 2.03
CA LEU A 101 -12.99 -16.82 2.25
C LEU A 101 -12.37 -16.61 3.62
N VAL A 102 -12.25 -15.35 4.03
CA VAL A 102 -11.78 -14.91 5.36
C VAL A 102 -12.61 -13.74 5.87
N ASN A 103 -12.51 -13.44 7.16
CA ASN A 103 -13.11 -12.26 7.78
C ASN A 103 -12.05 -11.18 7.98
N ALA A 104 -12.45 -9.91 7.92
CA ALA A 104 -11.53 -8.77 8.16
C ALA A 104 -10.77 -8.88 9.49
N ILE A 105 -11.40 -9.40 10.55
CA ILE A 105 -10.73 -9.57 11.85
C ILE A 105 -9.51 -10.51 11.80
N GLU A 106 -9.46 -11.44 10.84
CA GLU A 106 -8.34 -12.39 10.69
C GLU A 106 -7.09 -11.69 10.12
N PHE A 107 -7.25 -10.66 9.28
CA PHE A 107 -6.14 -9.83 8.78
C PHE A 107 -5.72 -8.70 9.72
N LYS A 108 -6.61 -8.28 10.63
CA LYS A 108 -6.37 -7.14 11.54
C LYS A 108 -5.00 -7.14 12.24
N PRO A 109 -4.48 -8.26 12.79
CA PRO A 109 -3.18 -8.23 13.49
C PRO A 109 -2.01 -7.81 12.59
N TYR A 110 -2.10 -8.09 11.29
CA TYR A 110 -1.03 -7.85 10.32
C TYR A 110 -1.16 -6.49 9.64
N LEU A 111 -2.38 -6.04 9.37
CA LEU A 111 -2.63 -4.84 8.57
C LEU A 111 -2.90 -3.58 9.40
N ARG A 112 -3.32 -3.70 10.67
CA ARG A 112 -3.78 -2.55 11.48
C ARG A 112 -2.82 -1.37 11.48
N TYR A 113 -1.51 -1.63 11.58
CA TYR A 113 -0.52 -0.56 11.61
C TYR A 113 -0.51 0.24 10.30
N TRP A 114 -0.36 -0.46 9.17
CA TRP A 114 -0.30 0.14 7.84
C TRP A 114 -1.60 0.84 7.45
N LEU A 115 -2.75 0.23 7.80
CA LEU A 115 -4.06 0.84 7.60
C LEU A 115 -4.24 2.11 8.43
N ASN A 116 -3.71 2.17 9.66
CA ASN A 116 -3.72 3.41 10.43
C ASN A 116 -2.81 4.47 9.81
N LEU A 117 -1.61 4.10 9.34
CA LEU A 117 -0.68 5.07 8.73
C LEU A 117 -1.30 5.76 7.51
N ILE A 118 -1.96 4.99 6.64
CA ILE A 118 -2.55 5.50 5.40
C ILE A 118 -3.96 6.06 5.64
N GLY A 119 -4.76 5.42 6.48
CA GLY A 119 -6.18 5.70 6.63
C GLY A 119 -6.51 6.83 7.60
N ASN A 120 -5.55 7.22 8.44
CA ASN A 120 -5.69 8.34 9.36
C ASN A 120 -4.74 9.45 8.95
N GLU A 121 -5.28 10.52 8.35
CA GLU A 121 -4.49 11.72 7.97
C GLU A 121 -3.75 12.36 9.15
N ASN A 122 -4.18 12.07 10.39
CA ASN A 122 -3.58 12.55 11.63
C ASN A 122 -2.82 11.45 12.38
N SER A 123 -2.36 10.40 11.69
CA SER A 123 -1.54 9.32 12.28
C SER A 123 -0.20 9.83 12.85
N GLY A 124 0.23 11.02 12.46
CA GLY A 124 1.46 11.68 12.92
C GLY A 124 2.73 11.17 12.25
N ARG A 125 2.65 10.10 11.45
CA ARG A 125 3.81 9.53 10.76
C ARG A 125 4.15 10.30 9.49
N LYS A 126 3.15 10.57 8.66
CA LYS A 126 3.26 11.32 7.41
C LYS A 126 2.55 12.65 7.51
N ARG A 127 3.01 13.64 6.75
CA ARG A 127 2.28 14.91 6.61
C ARG A 127 0.92 14.65 5.94
N PRO A 128 -0.15 15.37 6.31
CA PRO A 128 -1.48 15.18 5.70
C PRO A 128 -1.48 15.29 4.17
N ILE A 129 -0.61 16.11 3.59
CA ILE A 129 -0.49 16.25 2.13
C ILE A 129 -0.05 14.95 1.44
N VAL A 130 0.81 14.15 2.08
CA VAL A 130 1.28 12.86 1.57
C VAL A 130 0.14 11.84 1.61
N ILE A 131 -0.59 11.80 2.72
CA ILE A 131 -1.74 10.92 2.88
C ILE A 131 -2.82 11.23 1.83
N LYS A 132 -3.10 12.52 1.60
CA LYS A 132 -4.05 12.95 0.56
C LYS A 132 -3.57 12.63 -0.86
N ALA A 133 -2.26 12.68 -1.12
CA ALA A 133 -1.70 12.23 -2.40
C ALA A 133 -1.95 10.73 -2.61
N ILE A 134 -1.75 9.91 -1.58
CA ILE A 134 -2.04 8.47 -1.62
C ILE A 134 -3.54 8.22 -1.89
N TRP A 135 -4.44 8.91 -1.16
CA TRP A 135 -5.89 8.76 -1.35
C TRP A 135 -6.34 9.15 -2.75
N LYS A 136 -5.83 10.27 -3.26
CA LYS A 136 -6.09 10.74 -4.62
C LYS A 136 -5.60 9.73 -5.67
N TYR A 137 -4.43 9.13 -5.45
CA TYR A 137 -3.90 8.10 -6.33
C TYR A 137 -4.80 6.85 -6.37
N ILE A 138 -5.16 6.33 -5.19
CA ILE A 138 -6.06 5.19 -5.02
C ILE A 138 -7.37 5.43 -5.76
N ASP A 139 -7.98 6.61 -5.57
CA ASP A 139 -9.24 6.97 -6.21
C ASP A 139 -9.12 7.10 -7.73
N TYR A 140 -8.11 7.86 -8.20
CA TYR A 140 -7.92 8.14 -9.63
C TYR A 140 -7.71 6.88 -10.46
N TYR A 141 -6.94 5.91 -9.94
CA TYR A 141 -6.65 4.65 -10.64
C TYR A 141 -7.66 3.53 -10.34
N GLY A 142 -8.70 3.81 -9.55
CA GLY A 142 -9.83 2.89 -9.37
C GLY A 142 -9.54 1.72 -8.43
N TYR A 143 -8.66 1.91 -7.44
CA TYR A 143 -8.38 0.93 -6.38
C TYR A 143 -9.54 0.86 -5.37
N THR A 144 -10.71 0.44 -5.85
CA THR A 144 -11.96 0.41 -5.08
C THR A 144 -11.98 -0.65 -3.98
N GLY A 145 -11.30 -1.79 -4.16
CA GLY A 145 -11.13 -2.78 -3.09
C GLY A 145 -10.21 -2.27 -2.00
N VAL A 146 -9.22 -1.43 -2.32
CA VAL A 146 -8.45 -0.71 -1.28
C VAL A 146 -9.37 0.21 -0.48
N GLN A 147 -10.19 1.04 -1.12
CA GLN A 147 -11.15 1.91 -0.42
C GLN A 147 -12.10 1.11 0.49
N LYS A 148 -12.66 0.00 -0.02
CA LYS A 148 -13.49 -0.93 0.77
C LYS A 148 -12.72 -1.54 1.93
N LEU A 149 -11.49 -2.00 1.72
CA LEU A 149 -10.64 -2.57 2.76
C LEU A 149 -10.50 -1.56 3.89
N PHE A 150 -10.08 -0.33 3.60
CA PHE A 150 -9.94 0.73 4.61
C PHE A 150 -11.26 1.00 5.35
N CYS A 151 -12.39 1.06 4.63
CA CYS A 151 -13.71 1.24 5.23
C CYS A 151 -14.05 0.12 6.23
N ARG A 152 -13.69 -1.14 5.96
CA ARG A 152 -13.89 -2.26 6.90
C ARG A 152 -13.14 -2.10 8.21
N TYR A 153 -12.07 -1.31 8.23
CA TYR A 153 -11.28 -1.02 9.43
C TYR A 153 -11.58 0.36 10.02
N GLY A 154 -12.60 1.06 9.51
CA GLY A 154 -13.08 2.33 10.06
C GLY A 154 -12.35 3.56 9.53
N TYR A 155 -11.69 3.46 8.39
CA TYR A 155 -11.06 4.60 7.70
C TYR A 155 -11.81 4.92 6.42
N ASP A 156 -12.17 6.19 6.23
CA ASP A 156 -12.68 6.69 4.95
C ASP A 156 -11.55 7.40 4.22
N ILE A 157 -11.15 6.85 3.09
CA ILE A 157 -10.01 7.33 2.29
C ILE A 157 -10.44 7.88 0.94
N HIS A 158 -11.74 8.15 0.74
CA HIS A 158 -12.17 8.87 -0.46
C HIS A 158 -11.63 10.30 -0.39
N PRO A 159 -11.07 10.82 -1.49
CA PRO A 159 -10.66 12.21 -1.55
C PRO A 159 -11.90 13.11 -1.43
N ASN A 160 -11.91 13.97 -0.41
CA ASN A 160 -12.90 15.04 -0.23
C ASN A 160 -12.69 16.20 -1.21
#